data_AF-A0A6J4NN81-F1
#
_entry.id   AF-A0A6J4NN81-F1
#
_cell.length_a   1.000
_cell.length_b   1.000
_cell.length_c   1.000
_cell.angle_alpha   90.00
_cell.angle_beta   90.00
_cell.angle_gamma   90.00
#
_symmetry.space_group_name_H-M   'P 1'
#
loop_
_entity.id
_entity.type
_entity.pdbx_description
1 polymer ?
#
loop_
_entity_poly.entity_id
_entity_poly.type
_entity_poly.pdbx_seq_one_letter_code
_entity_poly.pdbx_strand_id
1 'polypeptide(L)'
;MPAPYSYDLRTKAIKSVKRGERKITVCKLFNISRNTLDLWLKREEQTGDCRATTGYQQGSRHKITDWEQFRAFGHQHGGKTQAEMAKLW
;
A
#
# COMPACT_ATOMS: atom_id res chain seq x y z
N MET A 1 -6.78 -4.80 7.34
CA MET A 1 -5.76 -3.88 7.90
C MET A 1 -6.49 -2.65 8.43
N PRO A 2 -6.20 -2.18 9.65
CA PRO A 2 -6.77 -0.94 10.17
C PRO A 2 -6.38 0.25 9.29
N ALA A 3 -7.23 1.28 9.28
CA ALA A 3 -7.00 2.47 8.47
C ALA A 3 -5.67 3.14 8.86
N PRO A 4 -4.87 3.62 7.88
CA PRO A 4 -3.65 4.35 8.17
C PRO A 4 -3.97 5.65 8.93
N TYR A 5 -3.07 6.06 9.83
CA TYR A 5 -3.14 7.38 10.46
C TYR A 5 -3.21 8.50 9.43
N SER A 6 -3.99 9.55 9.73
CA SER A 6 -4.18 10.71 8.87
C SER A 6 -2.88 11.42 8.55
N TYR A 7 -2.81 12.06 7.39
CA TYR A 7 -1.61 12.79 6.95
C TYR A 7 -1.26 13.96 7.88
N ASP A 8 -2.28 14.67 8.38
CA ASP A 8 -2.11 15.76 9.33
C ASP A 8 -1.42 15.30 10.62
N LEU A 9 -1.86 14.17 11.20
CA LEU A 9 -1.27 13.63 12.42
C LEU A 9 0.21 13.27 12.22
N ARG A 10 0.54 12.65 11.09
CA ARG A 10 1.93 12.29 10.73
C ARG A 10 2.81 13.52 10.62
N THR A 11 2.32 14.52 9.88
CA THR A 11 3.04 15.77 9.63
C THR A 11 3.28 16.53 10.94
N LYS A 12 2.28 16.61 11.82
CA LYS A 12 2.41 17.25 13.14
C LYS A 12 3.41 16.51 14.03
N ALA A 13 3.35 15.18 14.09
CA ALA A 13 4.28 14.38 14.89
C ALA A 13 5.73 14.55 14.43
N ILE A 14 5.99 14.51 13.13
CA ILE A 14 7.32 14.74 12.57
C ILE A 14 7.80 16.17 12.83
N LYS A 15 6.95 17.18 12.59
CA LYS A 15 7.29 18.59 12.85
C LYS A 15 7.66 18.81 14.31
N SER A 16 6.94 18.21 15.25
CA SER A 16 7.28 18.23 16.68
C SER A 16 8.69 17.71 16.95
N VAL A 17 9.06 16.55 16.37
CA VAL A 17 10.42 16.01 16.51
C VAL A 17 11.48 16.93 15.89
N LYS A 18 11.21 17.49 14.71
CA LYS A 18 12.11 18.44 14.04
C LYS A 18 12.30 19.75 14.80
N ARG A 19 11.31 20.18 15.59
CA ARG A 19 11.42 21.31 16.52
C ARG A 19 12.27 21.01 17.76
N GLY A 20 12.72 19.77 17.94
CA GLY A 20 13.55 19.34 19.08
C GLY A 20 12.76 18.69 20.20
N GLU A 21 11.47 18.40 20.03
CA GLU A 21 10.70 17.66 21.03
C GLU A 21 11.21 16.21 21.13
N ARG A 22 11.31 15.69 22.36
CA ARG A 22 11.74 14.30 22.57
C ARG A 22 10.70 13.36 21.95
N LYS A 23 11.16 12.35 21.21
CA LYS A 23 10.30 11.32 20.58
C LYS A 23 9.28 10.72 21.55
N ILE A 24 9.67 10.46 22.80
CA ILE A 24 8.78 9.90 23.83
C ILE A 24 7.62 10.85 24.14
N THR A 25 7.88 12.15 24.25
CA THR A 25 6.85 13.17 24.50
C THR A 25 5.87 13.24 23.32
N VAL A 26 6.38 13.24 22.10
CA VAL A 26 5.56 13.23 20.87
C VAL A 26 4.68 11.98 20.81
N CYS A 27 5.23 10.80 21.12
CA CYS A 27 4.47 9.54 21.14
C CYS A 27 3.31 9.59 22.14
N LYS A 28 3.55 10.11 23.34
CA LYS A 28 2.53 10.29 24.38
C LYS A 28 1.46 11.32 23.96
N LEU A 29 1.89 12.44 23.38
CA LEU A 29 0.99 13.52 22.95
C LEU A 29 0.03 13.08 21.84
N PHE A 30 0.53 12.33 20.85
CA PHE A 30 -0.27 11.88 19.71
C PHE A 30 -0.86 10.46 19.90
N ASN A 31 -0.66 9.85 21.06
CA ASN A 31 -1.08 8.48 21.36
C ASN A 31 -0.66 7.46 20.28
N ILE A 32 0.61 7.54 19.86
CA ILE A 32 1.20 6.65 18.85
C ILE A 32 2.35 5.84 19.44
N SER A 33 2.61 4.67 18.86
CA SER A 33 3.77 3.88 19.24
C SER A 33 5.08 4.56 18.78
N ARG A 34 6.17 4.32 19.52
CA ARG A 34 7.50 4.81 19.15
C ARG A 34 7.95 4.27 17.78
N ASN A 35 7.63 3.00 17.51
CA ASN A 35 7.92 2.37 16.22
C ASN A 35 7.21 3.08 15.06
N THR A 36 5.94 3.49 15.26
CA THR A 36 5.19 4.25 14.26
C THR A 36 5.88 5.57 13.91
N LEU A 37 6.34 6.30 14.94
CA LEU A 37 7.06 7.56 14.75
C LEU A 37 8.41 7.35 14.03
N ASP A 38 9.17 6.32 14.42
CA ASP A 38 10.46 6.01 13.79
C ASP A 38 10.30 5.60 12.31
N LEU A 39 9.24 4.85 11.97
CA LEU A 39 8.92 4.51 10.58
C LEU A 39 8.58 5.75 9.74
N TRP A 40 7.89 6.73 10.31
CA TRP A 40 7.56 7.97 9.61
C TRP A 40 8.79 8.85 9.37
N LEU A 41 9.67 8.97 10.36
CA LEU A 41 10.94 9.70 10.21
C LEU A 41 11.82 9.06 9.14
N LYS A 42 11.97 7.73 9.16
CA LYS A 42 12.75 6.99 8.15
C LYS A 42 12.17 7.19 6.74
N ARG A 43 10.85 7.19 6.61
CA ARG A 43 10.20 7.41 5.31
C ARG A 43 10.42 8.83 4.80
N GLU A 44 10.31 9.82 5.68
CA GLU A 44 10.57 11.22 5.32
C GLU A 44 12.01 11.43 4.90
N GLU A 45 12.99 10.78 5.55
CA GLU A 45 14.39 10.81 5.16
C GLU A 45 14.63 10.17 3.79
N GLN A 46 13.95 9.06 3.47
CA GLN A 46 14.11 8.34 2.21
C GLN A 46 13.38 8.98 1.02
N THR A 47 12.21 9.56 1.25
CA THR A 47 11.30 9.99 0.17
C THR A 47 10.96 11.47 0.19
N GLY A 48 11.36 12.20 1.24
CA GLY A 48 10.94 13.59 1.48
C GLY A 48 9.51 13.75 1.98
N ASP A 49 8.74 12.66 2.15
CA ASP A 49 7.34 12.69 2.55
C ASP A 49 6.98 11.56 3.54
N CYS A 50 5.88 11.73 4.27
CA CYS A 50 5.38 10.81 5.29
C CYS A 50 4.01 10.20 4.97
N ARG A 51 3.51 10.36 3.73
CA ARG A 51 2.24 9.79 3.27
C ARG A 51 2.15 8.30 3.52
N ALA A 52 0.92 7.81 3.71
CA ALA A 52 0.68 6.37 3.82
C ALA A 52 1.10 5.67 2.53
N THR A 53 1.64 4.44 2.64
CA THR A 53 1.77 3.59 1.46
C THR A 53 0.36 3.25 0.99
N THR A 54 0.00 3.78 -0.16
CA THR A 54 -1.18 3.39 -0.91
C THR A 54 -0.83 2.22 -1.82
N GLY A 55 -1.79 1.33 -2.11
CA GLY A 55 -1.57 0.22 -3.03
C GLY A 55 -1.09 -1.09 -2.40
N TYR A 56 -1.38 -1.33 -1.11
CA TYR A 56 -1.43 -2.72 -0.63
C TYR A 56 -2.38 -3.48 -1.55
N GLN A 57 -1.87 -4.48 -2.27
CA GLN A 57 -2.67 -5.27 -3.21
C GLN A 57 -3.86 -5.87 -2.46
N GLN A 58 -5.06 -5.39 -2.76
CA GLN A 58 -6.30 -6.01 -2.31
C GLN A 58 -6.55 -7.20 -3.25
N GLY A 59 -5.95 -8.34 -2.93
CA GLY A 59 -6.16 -9.60 -3.65
C GLY A 59 -4.91 -10.13 -4.36
N SER A 60 -5.06 -11.31 -4.94
CA SER A 60 -4.04 -11.93 -5.79
C SER A 60 -3.85 -11.09 -7.05
N ARG A 61 -2.62 -11.03 -7.58
CA ARG A 61 -2.35 -10.47 -8.90
C ARG A 61 -3.30 -11.08 -9.92
N HIS A 62 -3.89 -10.25 -10.79
CA HIS A 62 -4.77 -10.72 -11.85
C HIS A 62 -4.03 -11.76 -12.70
N LYS A 63 -4.60 -12.98 -12.82
CA LYS A 63 -4.02 -14.05 -13.67
C LYS A 63 -4.10 -13.72 -15.16
N ILE A 64 -4.99 -12.82 -15.54
CA ILE A 64 -5.14 -12.30 -16.90
C ILE A 64 -4.69 -10.84 -16.85
N THR A 65 -3.56 -10.57 -17.49
CA THR A 65 -2.98 -9.23 -17.61
C THR A 65 -3.31 -8.58 -18.94
N ASP A 66 -3.50 -9.38 -19.99
CA ASP A 66 -3.85 -8.93 -21.34
C ASP A 66 -5.29 -9.35 -21.69
N TRP A 67 -6.17 -8.36 -21.75
CA TRP A 67 -7.59 -8.56 -22.05
C TRP A 67 -7.87 -8.75 -23.54
N GLU A 68 -7.02 -8.24 -24.43
CA GLU A 68 -7.20 -8.44 -25.87
C GLU A 68 -6.81 -9.86 -26.26
N GLN A 69 -5.67 -10.33 -25.75
CA GLN A 69 -5.23 -11.71 -25.94
C GLN A 69 -6.24 -12.71 -25.37
N PHE A 70 -6.80 -12.42 -24.20
CA PHE A 70 -7.82 -13.29 -23.59
C PHE A 70 -9.13 -13.32 -24.40
N ARG A 71 -9.56 -12.20 -24.98
CA ARG A 71 -10.73 -12.17 -25.88
C ARG A 71 -10.48 -12.98 -27.15
N ALA A 72 -9.33 -12.81 -27.79
CA ALA A 72 -8.97 -13.58 -28.97
C ALA A 72 -8.94 -15.09 -28.67
N PHE A 73 -8.37 -15.47 -27.53
CA PHE A 73 -8.37 -16.85 -27.04
C PHE A 73 -9.79 -17.41 -26.84
N GLY A 74 -10.69 -16.63 -26.23
CA GLY A 74 -12.09 -17.01 -26.06
C GLY A 74 -12.84 -17.20 -27.37
N HIS A 75 -12.62 -16.32 -28.35
CA HIS A 75 -13.19 -16.47 -29.70
C HIS A 75 -12.65 -17.69 -30.43
N GLN A 76 -11.34 -17.94 -30.35
CA GLN A 76 -10.68 -19.08 -31.02
C GLN A 76 -11.10 -20.43 -30.44
N HIS A 77 -11.40 -20.48 -29.13
CA HIS A 77 -11.72 -21.72 -28.44
C HIS A 77 -13.18 -21.84 -28.00
N GLY A 78 -14.10 -21.01 -28.49
CA GLY A 78 -15.51 -20.94 -28.03
C GLY A 78 -16.30 -22.26 -28.04
N GLY A 79 -15.85 -23.28 -28.77
CA GLY A 79 -16.43 -24.63 -28.74
C GLY A 79 -15.90 -25.56 -27.63
N LYS A 80 -14.92 -25.12 -26.83
CA LYS A 80 -14.31 -25.90 -25.75
C LYS A 80 -14.92 -25.54 -24.40
N THR A 81 -14.89 -26.49 -23.47
CA THR A 81 -15.29 -26.21 -22.08
C THR A 81 -14.24 -25.36 -21.36
N GLN A 82 -14.64 -24.69 -20.28
CA GLN A 82 -13.71 -23.89 -19.47
C GLN A 82 -12.54 -24.71 -18.91
N ALA A 83 -12.75 -25.99 -18.60
CA ALA A 83 -11.69 -26.88 -18.12
C ALA A 83 -10.64 -27.21 -19.20
N GLU A 84 -11.07 -27.33 -20.46
CA GLU A 84 -10.16 -27.52 -21.59
C GLU A 84 -9.44 -26.24 -21.96
N MET A 85 -10.13 -25.10 -21.92
CA MET A 85 -9.54 -23.78 -22.08
C MET A 85 -8.46 -23.51 -21.03
N ALA A 86 -8.70 -23.86 -19.75
CA ALA A 86 -7.72 -23.68 -18.68
C ALA A 86 -6.44 -24.54 -18.83
N LYS A 87 -6.46 -25.59 -19.67
CA LYS A 87 -5.25 -26.35 -20.02
C LYS A 87 -4.45 -25.70 -21.16
N LEU A 88 -5.07 -24.79 -21.91
CA LEU A 88 -4.52 -24.13 -23.09
C LEU A 88 -4.06 -22.69 -22.81
N TRP A 89 -4.46 -22.13 -21.66
CA TRP A 89 -4.13 -20.79 -21.17
C TRP A 89 -3.18 -20.87 -19.99
#